data_AF-A0A356WXC5-F1
#
_entry.id   AF-A0A356WXC5-F1
#
_cell.length_a   1.000
_cell.length_b   1.000
_cell.length_c   1.000
_cell.angle_alpha   90.00
_cell.angle_beta   90.00
_cell.angle_gamma   90.00
#
_symmetry.space_group_name_H-M   'P 1'
#
loop_
_entity.id
_entity.type
_entity.pdbx_description
1 polymer ?
#
loop_
_entity_poly.entity_id
_entity_poly.type
_entity_poly.pdbx_seq_one_letter_code
_entity_poly.pdbx_strand_id
1 'polypeptide(L)'
;QHLPNVYAQAYAIGLLSAIVDNVPLVAAAIGMYPVLDPAALSTMADPVFMQNFVEDGVFWHFLAYCAGVGGSILIIGSAAGVVFMGLEKVPFGWYLKRISLIALIGYTFGAGAYILQQAIF
;
A
#
# COMPACT_ATOMS: atom_id res chain seq x y z
N GLN A 1 3.43 10.03 23.31
CA GLN A 1 2.50 9.17 22.55
C GLN A 1 2.82 9.37 21.08
N HIS A 2 3.35 8.36 20.40
CA HIS A 2 3.50 8.42 18.94
C HIS A 2 2.14 8.08 18.35
N LEU A 3 1.44 9.10 17.82
CA LEU A 3 0.25 8.86 17.01
C LEU A 3 0.63 7.90 15.87
N PRO A 4 -0.09 6.80 15.66
CA PRO A 4 0.22 5.88 14.57
C PRO A 4 0.05 6.63 13.24
N ASN A 5 1.14 6.75 12.49
CA ASN A 5 1.12 7.40 11.19
C ASN A 5 0.52 6.42 10.16
N VAL A 6 -0.73 6.67 9.75
CA VAL A 6 -1.45 5.84 8.76
C VAL A 6 -0.69 5.71 7.44
N TYR A 7 0.11 6.71 7.06
CA TYR A 7 1.00 6.63 5.91
C TYR A 7 2.12 5.61 6.15
N ALA A 8 2.76 5.62 7.30
CA ALA A 8 3.82 4.65 7.61
C ALA A 8 3.28 3.21 7.62
N GLN A 9 2.06 3.00 8.12
CA GLN A 9 1.40 1.70 8.15
C GLN A 9 1.11 1.18 6.73
N ALA A 10 0.39 1.96 5.93
CA ALA A 10 0.05 1.58 4.55
C ALA A 10 1.30 1.42 3.67
N TYR A 11 2.31 2.27 3.85
CA TYR A 11 3.60 2.15 3.16
C TYR A 11 4.31 0.83 3.51
N ALA A 12 4.33 0.45 4.79
CA ALA A 12 4.92 -0.82 5.22
C ALA A 12 4.12 -2.03 4.68
N ILE A 13 2.79 -1.96 4.70
CA ILE A 13 1.92 -2.99 4.12
C ILE A 13 2.20 -3.15 2.61
N GLY A 14 2.36 -2.04 1.88
CA GLY A 14 2.72 -2.09 0.46
C GLY A 14 4.09 -2.72 0.21
N LEU A 15 5.10 -2.45 1.04
CA LEU A 15 6.38 -3.16 0.94
C LEU A 15 6.23 -4.66 1.19
N LEU A 16 5.43 -5.07 2.17
CA LEU A 16 5.15 -6.49 2.45
C LEU A 16 4.38 -7.18 1.31
N SER A 17 3.56 -6.43 0.57
CA SER A 17 2.86 -6.94 -0.62
C SER A 17 3.82 -7.45 -1.70
N ALA A 18 5.08 -6.96 -1.75
CA ALA A 18 6.12 -7.49 -2.63
C ALA A 18 6.43 -8.99 -2.42
N ILE A 19 6.08 -9.55 -1.26
CA ILE A 19 6.34 -10.94 -0.90
C ILE A 19 5.06 -11.78 -0.90
N VAL A 20 3.95 -11.24 -0.37
CA VAL A 20 2.76 -12.04 -0.05
C VAL A 20 1.65 -11.95 -1.11
N ASP A 21 1.67 -10.94 -1.99
CA ASP A 21 0.58 -10.49 -2.88
C ASP A 21 -0.27 -9.36 -2.29
N ASN A 22 -0.88 -8.56 -3.16
CA ASN A 22 -1.67 -7.40 -2.79
C ASN A 22 -3.07 -7.76 -2.28
N VAL A 23 -3.73 -8.78 -2.84
CA VAL A 23 -5.11 -9.15 -2.46
C VAL A 23 -5.19 -9.60 -1.00
N PRO A 24 -4.35 -10.55 -0.52
CA PRO A 24 -4.43 -11.00 0.86
C PRO A 24 -4.08 -9.90 1.87
N LEU A 25 -3.15 -8.99 1.53
CA LEU A 25 -2.72 -7.93 2.43
C LEU A 25 -3.76 -6.82 2.57
N VAL A 26 -4.46 -6.47 1.48
CA VAL A 26 -5.61 -5.56 1.55
C VAL A 26 -6.74 -6.20 2.36
N ALA A 27 -7.04 -7.48 2.14
CA ALA A 27 -8.04 -8.19 2.93
C ALA A 27 -7.68 -8.23 4.42
N ALA A 28 -6.41 -8.45 4.75
CA ALA A 28 -5.91 -8.40 6.12
C ALA A 28 -6.06 -7.00 6.73
N ALA A 29 -5.74 -5.93 5.98
CA ALA A 29 -5.90 -4.56 6.44
C ALA A 29 -7.38 -4.20 6.72
N ILE A 30 -8.30 -4.66 5.87
CA ILE A 30 -9.76 -4.55 6.11
C ILE A 30 -10.18 -5.33 7.37
N GLY A 31 -9.52 -6.46 7.66
CA GLY A 31 -9.74 -7.19 8.91
C GLY A 31 -9.14 -6.50 10.16
N MET A 32 -8.11 -5.67 9.99
CA MET A 32 -7.42 -4.97 11.09
C MET A 32 -8.08 -3.63 11.46
N TYR A 33 -8.62 -2.91 10.47
CA TYR A 33 -9.19 -1.57 10.65
C TYR A 33 -10.63 -1.53 10.13
N PRO A 34 -11.57 -0.90 10.87
CA PRO A 34 -12.95 -0.81 10.41
C PRO A 34 -13.04 0.13 9.20
N VAL A 35 -13.82 -0.27 8.19
CA VAL A 35 -14.28 0.66 7.15
C VAL A 35 -15.48 1.41 7.71
N LEU A 36 -15.28 2.67 8.08
CA LEU A 36 -16.29 3.45 8.79
C LEU A 36 -17.21 4.22 7.84
N ASP A 37 -18.50 4.25 8.16
CA ASP A 37 -19.45 5.22 7.59
C ASP A 37 -19.15 6.63 8.16
N PRO A 38 -19.10 7.69 7.34
CA PRO A 38 -18.98 9.07 7.81
C PRO A 38 -19.94 9.44 8.95
N ALA A 39 -21.16 8.89 8.96
CA ALA A 39 -22.16 9.17 10.00
C ALA A 39 -21.79 8.58 11.37
N ALA A 40 -20.97 7.53 11.42
CA ALA A 40 -20.53 6.89 12.66
C ALA A 40 -19.32 7.60 13.29
N LEU A 41 -18.61 8.45 12.55
CA LEU A 41 -17.34 9.04 12.98
C LEU A 41 -17.45 9.82 14.31
N SER A 42 -18.52 10.59 14.50
CA SER A 42 -18.73 11.41 15.70
C SER A 42 -18.96 10.59 16.97
N THR A 43 -19.23 9.29 16.84
CA THR A 43 -19.47 8.37 17.96
C THR A 43 -18.22 7.58 18.36
N MET A 44 -17.12 7.74 17.63
CA MET A 44 -15.86 7.04 17.89
C MET A 44 -15.10 7.65 19.06
N ALA A 45 -14.31 6.83 19.76
CA ALA A 45 -13.50 7.28 20.91
C ALA A 45 -12.38 8.27 20.51
N ASP A 46 -11.84 8.15 19.30
CA ASP A 46 -10.86 9.09 18.72
C ASP A 46 -11.27 9.46 17.28
N PRO A 47 -12.18 10.43 17.10
CA PRO A 47 -12.67 10.81 15.78
C PRO A 47 -11.56 11.31 14.84
N VAL A 48 -10.48 11.91 15.37
CA VAL A 48 -9.39 12.47 14.56
C VAL A 48 -8.59 11.35 13.92
N PHE A 49 -8.24 10.32 14.69
CA PHE A 49 -7.56 9.15 14.14
C PHE A 49 -8.49 8.32 13.24
N MET A 50 -9.74 8.10 13.68
CA MET A 50 -10.70 7.24 12.97
C MET A 50 -11.17 7.83 11.64
N GLN A 51 -11.06 9.15 11.43
CA GLN A 51 -11.35 9.81 10.15
C GLN A 51 -10.54 9.20 9.00
N ASN A 52 -9.33 8.71 9.27
CA ASN A 52 -8.47 8.10 8.24
C ASN A 52 -9.06 6.82 7.66
N PHE A 53 -9.94 6.13 8.39
CA PHE A 53 -10.51 4.82 8.06
C PHE A 53 -11.99 4.90 7.63
N VAL A 54 -12.54 6.10 7.49
CA VAL A 54 -13.83 6.31 6.82
C VAL A 54 -13.76 5.76 5.40
N GLU A 55 -14.87 5.28 4.83
CA GLU A 55 -14.96 4.91 3.41
C GLU A 55 -14.39 6.05 2.53
N ASP A 56 -13.55 5.69 1.55
CA ASP A 56 -12.75 6.66 0.76
C ASP A 56 -11.85 7.59 1.60
N GLY A 57 -11.49 7.15 2.80
CA GLY A 57 -10.55 7.83 3.69
C GLY A 57 -9.10 7.74 3.21
N VAL A 58 -8.26 8.60 3.80
CA VAL A 58 -6.84 8.73 3.43
C VAL A 58 -6.09 7.40 3.52
N PHE A 59 -6.37 6.58 4.55
CA PHE A 59 -5.72 5.29 4.70
C PHE A 59 -6.04 4.36 3.53
N TRP A 60 -7.31 4.24 3.14
CA TRP A 60 -7.73 3.31 2.08
C TRP A 60 -7.21 3.71 0.72
N HIS A 61 -7.27 4.99 0.37
CA HIS A 61 -6.68 5.50 -0.87
C HIS A 61 -5.17 5.27 -0.92
N PHE A 62 -4.46 5.58 0.17
CA PHE A 62 -3.01 5.40 0.21
C PHE A 62 -2.60 3.93 0.24
N LEU A 63 -3.36 3.09 0.94
CA LEU A 63 -3.18 1.64 0.96
C LEU A 63 -3.43 1.04 -0.43
N ALA A 64 -4.45 1.48 -1.15
CA ALA A 64 -4.74 1.00 -2.50
C ALA A 64 -3.56 1.26 -3.44
N TYR A 65 -2.96 2.46 -3.38
CA TYR A 65 -1.71 2.75 -4.08
C TYR A 65 -0.57 1.84 -3.59
N CYS A 66 -0.33 1.80 -2.28
CA CYS A 66 0.82 1.12 -1.71
C CYS A 66 0.79 -0.40 -1.96
N ALA A 67 -0.33 -1.06 -1.64
CA ALA A 67 -0.52 -2.48 -1.90
C ALA A 67 -0.58 -2.78 -3.41
N GLY A 68 -1.24 -1.94 -4.20
CA GLY A 68 -1.35 -2.12 -5.65
C GLY A 68 0.01 -2.10 -6.37
N VAL A 69 0.87 -1.14 -6.03
CA VAL A 69 2.17 -0.95 -6.69
C VAL A 69 3.28 -1.75 -6.02
N GLY A 70 3.21 -1.94 -4.70
CA GLY A 70 4.26 -2.57 -3.89
C GLY A 70 4.62 -3.99 -4.33
N GLY A 71 3.65 -4.77 -4.82
CA GLY A 71 3.85 -6.11 -5.41
C GLY A 71 4.92 -6.14 -6.53
N SER A 72 5.10 -5.03 -7.25
CA SER A 72 6.06 -4.92 -8.35
C SER A 72 7.51 -4.87 -7.90
N ILE A 73 7.79 -4.54 -6.63
CA ILE A 73 9.17 -4.34 -6.16
C ILE A 73 10.01 -5.61 -6.30
N LEU A 74 9.45 -6.80 -6.08
CA LEU A 74 10.18 -8.07 -6.14
C LEU A 74 9.76 -8.98 -7.30
N ILE A 75 8.98 -8.51 -8.28
CA ILE A 75 8.36 -9.27 -9.39
C ILE A 75 7.47 -10.46 -9.00
N ILE A 76 7.71 -11.14 -7.88
CA ILE A 76 6.94 -12.28 -7.38
C ILE A 76 5.72 -11.87 -6.56
N GLY A 77 5.68 -10.63 -6.08
CA GLY A 77 4.59 -10.10 -5.25
C GLY A 77 3.32 -9.75 -6.02
N SER A 78 3.22 -10.15 -7.29
CA SER A 78 2.03 -9.97 -8.11
C SER A 78 1.91 -11.08 -9.16
N ALA A 79 0.69 -11.53 -9.40
CA ALA A 79 0.38 -12.48 -10.48
C ALA A 79 0.89 -12.02 -11.85
N ALA A 80 0.80 -10.72 -12.16
CA ALA A 80 1.29 -10.16 -13.42
C ALA A 80 2.81 -10.33 -13.57
N GLY A 81 3.56 -10.13 -12.49
CA GLY A 81 5.02 -10.30 -12.49
C GLY A 81 5.44 -11.76 -12.64
N VAL A 82 4.76 -12.69 -11.97
CA VAL A 82 4.99 -14.14 -12.13
C VAL A 82 4.70 -14.60 -13.56
N VAL A 83 3.61 -14.12 -14.17
CA VAL A 83 3.27 -14.38 -15.57
C VAL A 83 4.34 -13.83 -16.50
N PHE A 84 4.80 -12.59 -16.29
CA PHE A 84 5.87 -11.98 -17.07
C PHE A 84 7.18 -12.80 -16.99
N MET A 85 7.59 -13.26 -15.80
CA MET A 85 8.75 -14.15 -15.67
C MET A 85 8.58 -15.44 -16.49
N GLY A 86 7.36 -15.99 -16.52
CA GLY A 86 7.05 -17.21 -17.26
C GLY A 86 7.11 -17.05 -18.79
N LEU A 87 6.62 -15.91 -19.30
CA LEU A 87 6.58 -15.57 -20.72
C LEU A 87 7.96 -15.14 -21.25
N GLU A 88 8.59 -14.17 -20.58
CA GLU A 88 9.87 -13.59 -21.02
C GLU A 88 11.10 -14.36 -20.51
N LYS A 89 10.89 -15.44 -19.75
CA LYS A 89 11.95 -16.26 -19.14
C LYS A 89 12.94 -15.44 -18.30
N VAL A 90 12.46 -14.36 -17.68
CA VAL A 90 13.27 -13.51 -16.80
C VAL A 90 13.42 -14.16 -15.44
N PRO A 91 14.64 -14.42 -14.95
CA PRO A 91 14.84 -15.00 -13.63
C PRO A 91 14.67 -13.94 -12.53
N PHE A 92 14.07 -14.33 -11.40
CA PHE A 92 13.89 -13.46 -10.23
C PHE A 92 15.18 -12.72 -9.83
N GLY A 93 16.31 -13.42 -9.77
CA GLY A 93 17.59 -12.81 -9.38
C GLY A 93 18.10 -11.72 -10.33
N TRP A 94 17.71 -11.75 -11.61
CA TRP A 94 18.02 -10.67 -12.55
C TRP A 94 17.15 -9.45 -12.27
N TYR A 95 15.85 -9.66 -12.06
CA TYR A 95 14.91 -8.59 -11.73
C TYR A 95 15.31 -7.90 -10.43
N LEU A 96 15.63 -8.70 -9.40
CA LEU A 96 16.08 -8.21 -8.10
C LEU A 96 17.26 -7.25 -8.20
N LYS A 97 18.24 -7.58 -9.07
CA LYS A 97 19.47 -6.79 -9.21
C LYS A 97 19.29 -5.55 -10.08
N ARG A 98 18.35 -5.54 -11.03
CA ARG A 98 18.26 -4.50 -12.06
C ARG A 98 17.03 -3.61 -11.96
N ILE A 99 15.90 -4.16 -11.53
CA ILE A 99 14.61 -3.48 -11.60
C ILE A 99 14.06 -3.19 -10.20
N SER A 100 14.27 -4.07 -9.21
CA SER A 100 13.69 -3.89 -7.88
C SER A 100 14.02 -2.55 -7.22
N LEU A 101 15.25 -2.04 -7.38
CA LEU A 101 15.60 -0.72 -6.86
C LEU A 101 14.87 0.42 -7.59
N ILE A 102 14.72 0.30 -8.91
CA ILE A 102 13.99 1.28 -9.73
C ILE A 102 12.50 1.26 -9.36
N ALA A 103 11.92 0.06 -9.19
CA ALA A 103 10.55 -0.12 -8.75
C ALA A 103 10.34 0.43 -7.34
N LEU A 104 11.29 0.21 -6.42
CA LEU A 104 11.25 0.78 -5.07
C LEU A 104 11.32 2.31 -5.09
N ILE A 105 12.19 2.90 -5.92
CA ILE A 105 12.25 4.35 -6.09
C ILE A 105 10.90 4.87 -6.63
N GLY A 106 10.36 4.27 -7.69
CA GLY A 106 9.05 4.65 -8.23
C GLY A 106 7.92 4.54 -7.20
N TYR A 107 7.93 3.48 -6.40
CA TYR A 107 7.02 3.28 -5.27
C TYR A 107 7.14 4.39 -4.21
N THR A 108 8.36 4.72 -3.79
CA THR A 108 8.58 5.79 -2.80
C THR A 108 8.21 7.17 -3.36
N PHE A 109 8.50 7.44 -4.63
CA PHE A 109 8.16 8.72 -5.26
C PHE A 109 6.66 8.89 -5.45
N GLY A 110 5.92 7.87 -5.88
CA GLY A 110 4.47 7.98 -5.97
C GLY A 110 3.81 8.05 -4.59
N ALA A 111 4.34 7.34 -3.60
CA ALA A 111 3.91 7.51 -2.21
C ALA A 111 4.10 8.95 -1.71
N GLY A 112 5.29 9.52 -1.96
CA GLY A 112 5.60 10.90 -1.64
C GLY A 112 4.72 11.92 -2.37
N ALA A 113 4.43 11.68 -3.65
CA ALA A 113 3.54 12.52 -4.45
C ALA A 113 2.12 12.52 -3.89
N TYR A 114 1.59 11.35 -3.49
CA TYR A 114 0.29 11.26 -2.83
C TYR A 114 0.26 12.03 -1.50
N ILE A 115 1.28 11.84 -0.65
CA ILE A 115 1.39 12.56 0.63
C ILE A 115 1.46 14.07 0.40
N LEU A 116 2.23 14.51 -0.59
CA LEU A 116 2.33 15.93 -0.95
C LEU A 116 1.00 16.47 -1.47
N GLN A 117 0.28 15.70 -2.28
CA GLN A 117 -1.05 16.08 -2.76
C GLN A 117 -2.01 16.28 -1.59
N GLN A 118 -2.06 15.35 -0.63
CA GLN A 118 -2.89 15.45 0.57
C GLN A 118 -2.48 16.59 1.53
N ALA A 119 -1.23 17.07 1.42
CA ALA A 119 -0.76 18.20 2.21
C ALA A 119 -1.11 19.56 1.58
N ILE A 120 -1.38 19.60 0.27
CA ILE A 120 -1.65 20.82 -0.49
C ILE A 120 -3.16 21.03 -0.72
N PHE A 121 -3.90 19.96 -0.99
CA PHE A 121 -5.33 19.96 -1.29
C PHE A 121 -6.12 19.26 -0.18
#